data_AF-A0A926BVK0-F1
#
_entry.id   AF-A0A926BVK0-F1
#
_cell.length_a   1.000
_cell.length_b   1.000
_cell.length_c   1.000
_cell.angle_alpha   90.00
_cell.angle_beta   90.00
_cell.angle_gamma   90.00
#
_symmetry.space_group_name_H-M   'P 1'
#
loop_
_entity.id
_entity.type
_entity.pdbx_description
1 polymer ?
#
loop_
_entity_poly.entity_id
_entity_poly.type
_entity_poly.pdbx_seq_one_letter_code
_entity_poly.pdbx_strand_id
1 'polypeptide(L)'
;MNRLFRTTPSPTLLFLLLITAVIMAVPAMSQPRTISFQGILASPNGEPVSDGIHRLTLRLYDAANAASAIYAETHDAPVVRGVFNVIIGTQTPIPTTIAFDRQYYLGVTIGTGSELLPRTPMTSVPYSLRAVVANDVAASAPLVRSVNGRTGDLTFQGA
;
A
#
# COMPACT_ATOMS: atom_id res chain seq x y z
N MET A 1 51.31 24.73 -27.69
CA MET A 1 51.00 23.30 -27.93
C MET A 1 50.36 22.73 -26.66
N ASN A 2 49.03 22.71 -26.59
CA ASN A 2 48.29 22.22 -25.42
C ASN A 2 48.36 20.69 -25.38
N ARG A 3 49.12 20.12 -24.45
CA ARG A 3 49.04 18.70 -24.15
C ARG A 3 47.85 18.48 -23.22
N LEU A 4 46.72 18.09 -23.82
CA LEU A 4 45.56 17.53 -23.13
C LEU A 4 46.03 16.31 -22.32
N PHE A 5 46.14 16.46 -21.01
CA PHE A 5 46.35 15.33 -20.10
C PHE A 5 45.07 14.47 -20.12
N ARG A 6 45.09 13.39 -20.91
CA ARG A 6 44.13 12.29 -20.76
C ARG A 6 44.52 11.49 -19.54
N THR A 7 43.93 11.82 -18.39
CA THR A 7 43.98 10.94 -17.21
C THR A 7 43.05 9.77 -17.46
N THR A 8 43.60 8.62 -17.85
CA THR A 8 42.84 7.36 -17.82
C THR A 8 42.55 7.03 -16.35
N PRO A 9 41.29 6.87 -15.93
CA PRO A 9 40.98 6.53 -14.54
C PRO A 9 41.60 5.16 -14.20
N SER A 10 42.25 5.08 -13.03
CA SER A 10 42.86 3.84 -12.54
C SER A 10 41.81 2.73 -12.43
N PRO A 11 42.10 1.48 -12.83
CA PRO A 11 41.17 0.36 -12.70
C PRO A 11 40.70 0.15 -11.26
N THR A 12 41.51 0.50 -10.26
CA THR A 12 41.14 0.47 -8.84
C THR A 12 40.06 1.50 -8.50
N LEU A 13 40.12 2.68 -9.11
CA LEU A 13 39.12 3.74 -8.91
C LEU A 13 37.79 3.35 -9.57
N LEU A 14 37.86 2.73 -10.75
CA LEU A 14 36.69 2.21 -11.47
C LEU A 14 36.01 1.08 -10.69
N PHE A 15 36.81 0.18 -10.12
CA PHE A 15 36.33 -0.94 -9.31
C PHE A 15 35.68 -0.46 -8.00
N LEU A 16 36.28 0.53 -7.32
CA LEU A 16 35.69 1.15 -6.15
C LEU A 16 34.36 1.86 -6.48
N LEU A 17 34.30 2.60 -7.60
CA LEU A 17 33.08 3.27 -8.04
C LEU A 17 31.95 2.28 -8.37
N LEU A 18 32.29 1.13 -8.95
CA LEU A 18 31.35 0.05 -9.25
C LEU A 18 30.77 -0.58 -7.97
N ILE A 19 31.61 -0.80 -6.95
CA ILE A 19 31.15 -1.33 -5.65
C ILE A 19 30.20 -0.35 -4.96
N THR A 20 30.49 0.95 -4.99
CA THR A 20 29.60 1.98 -4.41
C THR A 20 28.26 2.06 -5.12
N ALA A 21 28.24 1.90 -6.45
CA ALA A 21 27.00 1.90 -7.24
C ALA A 21 26.11 0.67 -6.94
N VAL A 22 26.71 -0.49 -6.65
CA VAL A 22 25.97 -1.72 -6.30
C VAL A 22 25.34 -1.63 -4.91
N ILE A 23 25.97 -0.94 -3.95
CA ILE A 23 25.45 -0.79 -2.58
C ILE A 23 24.26 0.18 -2.51
N MET A 24 24.18 1.16 -3.41
CA MET A 24 23.07 2.12 -3.48
C MET A 24 21.80 1.56 -4.17
N ALA A 25 21.86 0.37 -4.75
CA ALA A 25 20.74 -0.26 -5.45
C ALA A 25 19.92 -1.18 -4.53
N VAL A 26 19.76 -0.83 -3.26
CA VAL A 26 18.81 -1.54 -2.39
C VAL A 26 17.40 -1.13 -2.84
N PRO A 27 16.58 -2.03 -3.40
CA PRO A 27 15.18 -1.69 -3.63
C PRO A 27 14.58 -1.32 -2.27
N ALA A 28 13.94 -0.15 -2.19
CA ALA A 28 13.14 0.18 -1.01
C ALA A 28 12.10 -0.93 -0.85
N MET A 29 12.26 -1.77 0.17
CA MET A 29 11.26 -2.78 0.51
C MET A 29 10.04 -2.03 1.03
N SER A 30 9.13 -1.65 0.13
CA SER A 30 7.84 -1.10 0.53
C SER A 30 7.11 -2.19 1.29
N GLN A 31 6.70 -1.90 2.53
CA GLN A 31 5.87 -2.81 3.31
C GLN A 31 4.69 -3.30 2.45
N PRO A 32 4.39 -4.61 2.41
CA PRO A 32 3.27 -5.13 1.64
C PRO A 32 1.98 -4.38 2.01
N ARG A 33 1.40 -3.68 1.03
CA ARG A 33 0.17 -2.89 1.21
C ARG A 33 -1.02 -3.76 0.85
N THR A 34 -1.29 -4.74 1.71
CA THR A 34 -2.34 -5.73 1.50
C THR A 34 -3.36 -5.72 2.63
N ILE A 35 -4.59 -6.15 2.33
CA ILE A 35 -5.72 -6.13 3.26
C ILE A 35 -6.45 -7.47 3.18
N SER A 36 -6.56 -8.20 4.28
CA SER A 36 -7.39 -9.40 4.32
C SER A 36 -8.87 -9.03 4.27
N PHE A 37 -9.63 -9.73 3.44
CA PHE A 37 -11.07 -9.56 3.36
C PHE A 37 -11.77 -10.92 3.27
N GLN A 38 -12.75 -11.12 4.15
CA GLN A 38 -13.56 -12.33 4.23
C GLN A 38 -15.03 -11.94 4.25
N GLY A 39 -15.86 -12.72 3.56
CA GLY A 39 -17.29 -12.52 3.55
C GLY A 39 -18.05 -13.81 3.32
N ILE A 40 -19.37 -13.73 3.49
CA ILE A 40 -20.32 -14.78 3.15
C ILE A 40 -21.16 -14.27 1.99
N LEU A 41 -21.19 -15.02 0.90
CA LEU A 41 -22.05 -14.80 -0.23
C LEU A 41 -23.33 -15.61 -0.02
N ALA A 42 -24.47 -14.91 0.00
CA ALA A 42 -25.78 -15.51 0.08
C ALA A 42 -26.63 -15.04 -1.10
N SER A 43 -27.50 -15.92 -1.58
CA SER A 43 -28.57 -15.60 -2.52
C SER A 43 -29.59 -14.65 -1.87
N PRO A 44 -30.48 -14.01 -2.66
CA PRO A 44 -31.56 -13.19 -2.12
C PRO A 44 -32.49 -13.93 -1.15
N ASN A 45 -32.54 -15.26 -1.22
CA ASN A 45 -33.35 -16.10 -0.35
C ASN A 45 -32.64 -16.47 0.96
N GLY A 46 -31.42 -15.97 1.18
CA GLY A 46 -30.60 -16.24 2.36
C GLY A 46 -29.74 -17.52 2.26
N GLU A 47 -29.95 -18.34 1.23
CA GLU A 47 -29.16 -19.55 1.01
C GLU A 47 -27.73 -19.21 0.59
N PRO A 48 -26.69 -19.88 1.14
CA PRO A 48 -25.31 -19.67 0.72
C PRO A 48 -25.13 -19.91 -0.78
N VAL A 49 -24.26 -19.11 -1.41
CA VAL A 49 -23.84 -19.38 -2.79
C VAL A 49 -23.12 -20.73 -2.86
N SER A 50 -23.35 -21.47 -3.95
CA SER A 50 -22.79 -22.80 -4.19
C SER A 50 -21.26 -22.81 -4.16
N ASP A 51 -20.71 -23.91 -3.66
CA ASP A 51 -19.27 -24.14 -3.62
C ASP A 51 -18.66 -24.08 -5.02
N GLY A 52 -17.44 -23.55 -5.12
CA GLY A 52 -16.71 -23.45 -6.39
C GLY A 52 -15.81 -22.23 -6.48
N ILE A 53 -15.20 -22.02 -7.63
CA ILE A 53 -14.43 -20.80 -7.92
C ILE A 53 -15.38 -19.73 -8.43
N HIS A 54 -15.41 -18.58 -7.76
CA HIS A 54 -16.20 -17.42 -8.16
C HIS A 54 -15.29 -16.23 -8.44
N ARG A 55 -15.57 -15.53 -9.53
CA ARG A 55 -14.87 -14.30 -9.88
C ARG A 55 -15.41 -13.15 -9.04
N LEU A 56 -14.58 -12.59 -8.17
CA LEU A 56 -14.91 -11.48 -7.29
C LEU A 56 -14.15 -10.24 -7.75
N THR A 57 -14.87 -9.20 -8.17
CA THR A 57 -14.28 -7.88 -8.41
C THR A 57 -14.48 -7.02 -7.18
N LEU A 58 -13.38 -6.63 -6.54
CA LEU A 58 -13.36 -5.78 -5.37
C LEU A 58 -13.05 -4.34 -5.79
N ARG A 59 -13.79 -3.38 -5.22
CA ARG A 59 -13.64 -1.95 -5.54
C ARG A 59 -13.58 -1.13 -4.27
N LEU A 60 -12.62 -0.22 -4.20
CA LEU A 60 -12.49 0.73 -3.12
C LEU A 60 -13.07 2.08 -3.53
N TYR A 61 -13.77 2.73 -2.61
CA TYR A 61 -14.38 4.03 -2.78
C TYR A 61 -14.04 4.94 -1.60
N ASP A 62 -13.97 6.24 -1.86
CA ASP A 62 -13.77 7.29 -0.85
C ASP A 62 -15.08 7.85 -0.28
N ALA A 63 -16.24 7.45 -0.81
CA ALA A 63 -17.56 7.74 -0.27
C ALA A 63 -18.54 6.57 -0.50
N ALA A 64 -19.54 6.43 0.37
CA ALA A 64 -20.51 5.33 0.34
C ALA A 64 -21.24 5.24 -1.02
N ASN A 65 -21.60 6.39 -1.59
CA ASN A 65 -22.36 6.49 -2.84
C ASN A 65 -21.52 7.03 -4.01
N ALA A 66 -20.19 6.95 -3.93
CA ALA A 66 -19.31 7.39 -5.03
C ALA A 66 -19.63 6.62 -6.31
N ALA A 67 -19.75 7.34 -7.44
CA ALA A 67 -20.04 6.75 -8.75
C ALA A 67 -18.84 5.96 -9.32
N SER A 68 -17.62 6.36 -8.98
CA SER A 68 -16.38 5.77 -9.48
C SER A 68 -15.52 5.22 -8.35
N ALA A 69 -14.95 4.04 -8.58
CA ALA A 69 -13.98 3.45 -7.66
C ALA A 69 -12.61 4.13 -7.82
N ILE A 70 -11.90 4.31 -6.71
CA ILE A 70 -10.53 4.81 -6.69
C ILE A 70 -9.49 3.70 -6.86
N TYR A 71 -9.93 2.45 -6.69
CA TYR A 71 -9.11 1.25 -6.85
C TYR A 71 -10.03 0.06 -7.15
N ALA A 72 -9.53 -0.87 -7.96
CA ALA A 72 -10.22 -2.12 -8.24
C ALA A 72 -9.22 -3.25 -8.50
N GLU A 73 -9.61 -4.47 -8.16
CA GLU A 73 -8.91 -5.67 -8.57
C GLU A 73 -9.89 -6.84 -8.66
N THR A 74 -9.46 -7.97 -9.23
CA THR A 74 -10.31 -9.14 -9.39
C THR A 74 -9.59 -10.42 -8.99
N HIS A 75 -10.30 -11.26 -8.26
CA HIS A 75 -9.87 -12.55 -7.77
C HIS A 75 -10.78 -13.65 -8.31
N ASP A 76 -10.21 -14.79 -8.68
CA ASP A 76 -10.97 -16.02 -8.86
C ASP A 76 -10.83 -16.82 -7.55
N ALA A 77 -11.78 -16.62 -6.64
CA ALA A 77 -11.69 -17.06 -5.25
C ALA A 77 -12.50 -18.35 -5.00
N PRO A 78 -11.97 -19.32 -4.25
CA PRO A 78 -12.76 -20.45 -3.79
C PRO A 78 -13.81 -19.98 -2.78
N VAL A 79 -15.05 -20.35 -3.04
CA VAL A 79 -16.19 -20.18 -2.15
C VAL A 79 -16.58 -21.56 -1.64
N VAL A 80 -16.69 -21.70 -0.32
CA VAL A 80 -17.14 -22.93 0.33
C VAL A 80 -18.19 -22.56 1.37
N ARG A 81 -19.40 -23.11 1.22
CA ARG A 81 -20.59 -22.79 2.03
C ARG A 81 -20.85 -21.28 2.08
N GLY A 82 -20.72 -20.63 0.92
CA GLY A 82 -20.82 -19.17 0.77
C GLY A 82 -19.62 -18.38 1.29
N VAL A 83 -18.69 -18.96 2.05
CA VAL A 83 -17.54 -18.24 2.61
C VAL A 83 -16.43 -18.10 1.59
N PHE A 84 -15.86 -16.90 1.46
CA PHE A 84 -14.63 -16.65 0.70
C PHE A 84 -13.61 -15.85 1.53
N ASN A 85 -12.34 -15.98 1.18
CA ASN A 85 -11.27 -15.16 1.73
C ASN A 85 -10.35 -14.70 0.60
N VAL A 86 -10.01 -13.42 0.57
CA VAL A 86 -9.07 -12.83 -0.39
C VAL A 86 -8.11 -11.90 0.33
N ILE A 87 -6.93 -11.72 -0.26
CA ILE A 87 -5.95 -10.72 0.19
C ILE A 87 -5.93 -9.62 -0.85
N ILE A 88 -6.49 -8.46 -0.50
CA ILE A 88 -6.56 -7.33 -1.39
C ILE A 88 -5.16 -6.75 -1.60
N GLY A 89 -4.82 -6.40 -2.83
CA GLY A 89 -3.52 -5.82 -3.18
C GLY A 89 -2.51 -6.83 -3.74
N THR A 90 -2.86 -8.11 -3.82
CA THR A 90 -2.00 -9.16 -4.40
C THR A 90 -2.14 -9.26 -5.92
N GLN A 91 -3.32 -8.94 -6.46
CA GLN A 91 -3.59 -8.99 -7.90
C GLN A 91 -3.23 -7.67 -8.58
N THR A 92 -3.48 -6.55 -7.89
CA THR A 92 -3.06 -5.22 -8.32
C THR A 92 -2.46 -4.51 -7.11
N PRO A 93 -1.22 -3.99 -7.15
CA PRO A 93 -0.67 -3.30 -5.99
C PRO A 93 -1.51 -2.08 -5.60
N ILE A 94 -1.83 -1.92 -4.31
CA ILE A 94 -2.56 -0.74 -3.85
C ILE A 94 -1.67 0.51 -4.03
N PRO A 95 -2.11 1.54 -4.77
CA PRO A 95 -1.33 2.76 -4.98
C PRO A 95 -1.08 3.54 -3.69
N THR A 96 0.13 4.08 -3.51
CA THR A 96 0.51 4.87 -2.31
C THR A 96 -0.33 6.12 -2.10
N THR A 97 -1.02 6.60 -3.14
CA THR A 97 -1.98 7.72 -3.07
C THR A 97 -3.22 7.40 -2.23
N ILE A 98 -3.51 6.13 -1.99
CA ILE A 98 -4.60 5.69 -1.11
C ILE A 98 -4.04 5.56 0.30
N ALA A 99 -4.15 6.61 1.11
CA ALA A 99 -3.46 6.71 2.40
C ALA A 99 -4.16 5.98 3.57
N PHE A 100 -5.44 5.58 3.43
CA PHE A 100 -6.25 5.01 4.51
C PHE A 100 -6.40 5.97 5.72
N ASP A 101 -6.48 7.27 5.46
CA ASP A 101 -6.52 8.38 6.43
C ASP A 101 -7.94 8.97 6.64
N ARG A 102 -8.93 8.41 5.95
CA ARG A 102 -10.35 8.78 6.01
C ARG A 102 -11.21 7.53 5.85
N GLN A 103 -12.53 7.69 5.91
CA GLN A 103 -13.44 6.56 5.69
C GLN A 103 -13.36 6.09 4.23
N TYR A 104 -13.11 4.79 4.05
CA TYR A 104 -13.21 4.11 2.76
C TYR A 104 -14.31 3.06 2.79
N TYR A 105 -14.81 2.70 1.61
CA TYR A 105 -15.88 1.72 1.43
C TYR A 105 -15.45 0.68 0.41
N LEU A 106 -15.73 -0.58 0.73
CA LEU A 106 -15.43 -1.72 -0.13
C LEU A 106 -16.71 -2.22 -0.79
N GLY A 107 -16.72 -2.20 -2.12
CA GLY A 107 -17.74 -2.83 -2.96
C GLY A 107 -17.26 -4.18 -3.48
N VAL A 108 -18.21 -5.09 -3.69
CA VAL A 108 -17.96 -6.45 -4.18
C VAL A 108 -18.94 -6.74 -5.31
N THR A 109 -18.42 -7.19 -6.45
CA THR A 109 -19.22 -7.74 -7.55
C THR A 109 -18.87 -9.22 -7.74
N ILE A 110 -19.88 -10.06 -7.94
CA ILE A 110 -19.70 -11.49 -8.24
C ILE A 110 -19.96 -11.69 -9.74
N GLY A 111 -19.00 -12.28 -10.45
CA GLY A 111 -19.07 -12.52 -11.88
C GLY A 111 -19.32 -11.25 -12.68
N THR A 112 -20.38 -11.26 -13.48
CA THR A 112 -20.84 -10.12 -14.30
C THR A 112 -22.08 -9.43 -13.72
N GLY A 113 -22.46 -9.76 -12.47
CA GLY A 113 -23.62 -9.20 -11.82
C GLY A 113 -23.45 -7.72 -11.44
N SER A 114 -24.48 -7.16 -10.78
CA SER A 114 -24.38 -5.85 -10.16
C SER A 114 -23.48 -5.88 -8.92
N GLU A 115 -22.88 -4.74 -8.58
CA GLU A 115 -22.20 -4.56 -7.29
C GLU A 115 -23.19 -4.74 -6.13
N LEU A 116 -22.77 -5.48 -5.11
CA LEU A 116 -23.55 -5.71 -3.90
C LEU A 116 -23.62 -4.42 -3.07
N LEU A 117 -24.84 -4.09 -2.62
CA LEU A 117 -25.14 -2.93 -1.79
C LEU A 117 -25.82 -3.36 -0.47
N PRO A 118 -25.61 -2.63 0.64
CA PRO A 118 -24.70 -1.48 0.77
C PRO A 118 -23.22 -1.88 0.73
N ARG A 119 -22.34 -0.92 0.36
CA ARG A 119 -20.88 -1.14 0.41
C ARG A 119 -20.44 -1.30 1.86
N THR A 120 -19.42 -2.13 2.08
CA THR A 120 -18.89 -2.39 3.42
C THR A 120 -17.97 -1.23 3.85
N PRO A 121 -18.27 -0.49 4.93
CA PRO A 121 -17.34 0.51 5.43
C PRO A 121 -16.09 -0.19 5.97
N MET A 122 -14.91 0.28 5.57
CA MET A 122 -13.65 -0.22 6.12
C MET A 122 -13.45 0.29 7.54
N THR A 123 -12.99 -0.60 8.41
CA THR A 123 -12.72 -0.30 9.81
C THR A 123 -11.27 -0.61 10.15
N SER A 124 -10.72 0.15 11.10
CA SER A 124 -9.39 -0.15 11.64
C SER A 124 -9.38 -1.47 12.42
N VAL A 125 -8.28 -2.20 12.33
CA VAL A 125 -8.02 -3.37 13.20
C VAL A 125 -7.39 -2.91 14.53
N PRO A 126 -7.61 -3.61 15.66
CA PRO A 126 -7.16 -3.13 16.98
C PRO A 126 -5.69 -2.71 17.06
N TYR A 127 -4.78 -3.51 16.49
CA TYR A 127 -3.35 -3.19 16.48
C TYR A 127 -3.02 -1.97 15.59
N SER A 128 -3.81 -1.69 14.55
CA SER A 128 -3.60 -0.51 13.69
C SER A 128 -3.99 0.81 14.35
N LEU A 129 -4.88 0.79 15.35
CA LEU A 129 -5.27 2.01 16.08
C LEU A 129 -4.08 2.66 16.81
N ARG A 130 -3.10 1.86 17.25
CA ARG A 130 -1.86 2.39 17.85
C ARG A 130 -0.96 3.10 16.84
N ALA A 131 -1.02 2.74 15.55
CA ALA A 131 -0.22 3.40 14.52
C ALA A 131 -0.67 4.84 14.28
N VAL A 132 -1.91 5.20 14.62
CA VAL A 132 -2.38 6.60 14.59
C VAL A 132 -1.49 7.50 15.46
N VAL A 133 -1.04 7.00 16.62
CA VAL A 133 -0.13 7.73 17.53
C VAL A 133 1.24 7.99 16.90
N ALA A 134 1.67 7.18 15.93
CA ALA A 134 2.93 7.42 15.20
C ALA A 134 2.80 8.55 14.16
N ASN A 135 1.62 8.70 13.53
CA ASN A 135 1.31 9.91 12.75
C ASN A 135 1.19 11.14 13.66
N ASP A 136 0.64 10.95 14.86
CA ASP A 136 0.54 11.97 15.90
C ASP A 136 1.77 12.02 16.82
N VAL A 137 2.98 11.71 16.32
CA VAL A 137 4.20 12.13 17.02
C VAL A 137 4.11 13.64 17.09
N ALA A 138 3.60 14.09 18.22
CA ALA A 138 3.09 15.43 18.35
C ALA A 138 4.24 16.36 18.06
N ALA A 139 3.94 17.50 17.45
CA ALA A 139 4.87 18.60 17.37
C ALA A 139 5.58 18.91 18.71
N SER A 140 4.96 18.52 19.83
CA SER A 140 5.41 18.64 21.21
C SER A 140 6.17 17.44 21.81
N ALA A 141 6.37 16.33 21.09
CA ALA A 141 7.40 15.37 21.50
C ALA A 141 8.76 16.11 21.51
N PRO A 142 9.73 15.73 22.36
CA PRO A 142 11.06 16.35 22.37
C PRO A 142 11.84 15.97 21.11
N LEU A 143 11.36 16.40 19.95
CA LEU A 143 12.13 16.46 18.72
C LEU A 143 13.01 17.68 18.82
N VAL A 144 14.28 17.50 18.50
CA VAL A 144 15.19 18.62 18.27
C VAL A 144 14.70 19.35 17.02
N ARG A 145 13.89 20.39 17.22
CA ARG A 145 13.38 21.26 16.14
C ARG A 145 14.41 22.28 15.66
N SER A 146 15.47 22.46 16.44
CA SER A 146 16.56 23.37 16.12
C SER A 146 17.87 22.99 16.80
N VAL A 147 18.98 23.23 16.11
CA VAL A 147 20.35 23.17 16.67
C VAL A 147 21.06 24.46 16.29
N ASN A 148 21.66 25.15 17.26
CA ASN A 148 22.43 26.38 17.04
C ASN A 148 21.68 27.46 16.22
N GLY A 149 20.38 27.65 16.49
CA GLY A 149 19.56 28.67 15.81
C GLY A 149 19.05 28.28 14.42
N ARG A 150 19.42 27.12 13.88
CA ARG A 150 18.85 26.58 12.63
C ARG A 150 17.58 25.82 12.95
N THR A 151 16.48 26.19 12.30
CA THR A 151 15.17 25.50 12.37
C THR A 151 14.91 24.73 11.08
N GLY A 152 14.12 23.66 11.15
CA GLY A 152 13.77 22.82 9.98
C GLY A 152 14.50 21.48 9.94
N ASP A 153 14.57 20.85 8.78
CA ASP A 153 15.26 19.57 8.58
C ASP A 153 16.77 19.73 8.83
N LEU A 154 17.28 19.07 9.85
CA LEU A 154 18.69 19.11 10.22
C LEU A 154 19.38 17.82 9.76
N THR A 155 20.19 17.92 8.70
CA THR A 155 21.04 16.81 8.25
C THR A 155 22.34 16.83 9.06
N PHE A 156 22.52 15.89 9.99
CA PHE A 156 23.78 15.69 10.69
C PHE A 156 24.71 14.87 9.80
N GLN A 157 25.68 15.52 9.16
CA GLN A 157 26.81 14.81 8.55
C GLN A 157 27.84 14.56 9.66
N GLY A 158 27.94 13.31 10.11
CA GLY A 158 29.02 12.89 11.01
C GLY A 158 30.38 13.11 10.33
N ALA A 159 31.36 13.55 11.11
CA ALA A 159 32.74 13.73 10.66
C ALA A 159 33.41 12.39 10.30
#